data_AF-A0A5D0SAL7-F1
#
_entry.id   AF-A0A5D0SAL7-F1
#
_cell.length_a   1.000
_cell.length_b   1.000
_cell.length_c   1.000
_cell.angle_alpha   90.00
_cell.angle_beta   90.00
_cell.angle_gamma   90.00
#
_symmetry.space_group_name_H-M   'P 1'
#
loop_
_entity.id
_entity.type
_entity.pdbx_description
1 polymer ?
#
loop_
_entity_poly.entity_id
_entity_poly.type
_entity_poly.pdbx_seq_one_letter_code
_entity_poly.pdbx_strand_id
1 'polypeptide(L)' 'MFSPGNCNDFAFLGCSGIDTDGRVMDFDPSKIAVKKAAMQRSAHSFLLASRQSSDVRQPPPLPGLRISNR' A
#
# COMPACT_ATOMS: atom_id res chain seq x y z
N MET A 1 -20.27 -2.63 -17.18
CA MET A 1 -21.25 -2.05 -16.22
C MET A 1 -21.26 -2.99 -15.02
N PHE A 2 -20.58 -2.63 -13.92
CA PHE A 2 -20.41 -3.48 -12.74
C PHE A 2 -21.61 -3.34 -11.80
N SER A 3 -22.17 -4.47 -11.32
CA SER A 3 -23.43 -4.55 -10.58
C SER A 3 -23.52 -3.70 -9.30
N PRO A 4 -24.72 -3.18 -8.97
CA PRO A 4 -25.01 -2.55 -7.69
C PRO A 4 -25.39 -3.64 -6.69
N GLY A 5 -24.42 -4.26 -6.02
CA GLY A 5 -24.76 -5.38 -5.14
C GLY A 5 -23.64 -5.94 -4.29
N ASN A 6 -22.73 -5.08 -3.82
CA ASN A 6 -21.86 -5.22 -2.64
C ASN A 6 -20.70 -4.22 -2.79
N CYS A 7 -20.78 -3.11 -2.05
CA CYS A 7 -19.59 -2.35 -1.73
C CYS A 7 -18.80 -3.21 -0.72
N ASN A 8 -17.47 -3.23 -0.80
CA ASN A 8 -16.71 -3.83 0.28
C ASN A 8 -16.84 -2.87 1.46
N ASP A 9 -17.58 -3.19 2.51
CA ASP A 9 -17.76 -2.25 3.64
C ASP A 9 -16.41 -1.77 4.19
N PHE A 10 -15.40 -2.64 4.12
CA PHE A 10 -14.05 -2.39 4.57
C PHE A 10 -13.00 -2.73 3.51
N ALA A 11 -12.01 -1.86 3.36
CA ALA A 11 -10.79 -2.11 2.60
C ALA A 11 -9.56 -2.08 3.53
N PHE A 12 -8.70 -3.07 3.42
CA PHE A 12 -7.40 -3.11 4.11
C PHE A 12 -6.28 -2.96 3.09
N LEU A 13 -5.46 -1.93 3.25
CA LEU A 13 -4.46 -1.52 2.27
C LEU A 13 -3.07 -1.67 2.88
N GLY A 14 -2.18 -2.42 2.24
CA GLY A 14 -0.75 -2.39 2.59
C GLY A 14 -0.05 -1.13 2.08
N CYS A 15 1.21 -0.93 2.42
CA CYS A 15 2.08 0.07 1.79
C CYS A 15 3.51 -0.44 1.64
N SER A 16 4.29 0.19 0.77
CA SER A 16 5.72 -0.11 0.64
C SER A 16 6.55 0.67 1.65
N GLY A 17 6.07 1.82 2.10
CA GLY A 17 6.71 2.66 3.09
C GLY A 17 5.80 3.77 3.61
N ILE A 18 6.21 4.40 4.70
CA ILE A 18 5.69 5.62 5.27
C ILE A 18 6.87 6.57 5.45
N ASP A 19 6.78 7.76 4.87
CA ASP A 19 7.81 8.79 5.01
C ASP A 19 7.79 9.45 6.41
N THR A 20 8.74 10.36 6.67
CA THR A 20 8.85 11.05 7.96
C THR A 20 7.67 11.99 8.26
N ASP A 21 6.91 12.37 7.24
CA ASP A 21 5.73 13.24 7.36
C ASP A 21 4.44 12.41 7.46
N GLY A 22 4.55 11.08 7.53
CA GLY A 22 3.41 10.18 7.60
C GLY A 22 2.73 9.91 6.26
N ARG A 23 3.35 10.26 5.12
CA ARG A 23 2.79 9.96 3.79
C ARG A 23 3.03 8.51 3.43
N VAL A 24 1.98 7.89 2.91
CA VAL A 24 2.01 6.51 2.41
C VAL A 24 2.73 6.47 1.06
N MET A 25 3.67 5.54 0.93
CA MET A 25 4.45 5.32 -0.29
C MET A 25 4.18 3.94 -0.89
N ASP A 26 4.04 3.92 -2.22
CA ASP A 26 4.08 2.73 -3.05
C ASP A 26 4.97 2.96 -4.26
N PHE A 27 5.84 2.00 -4.54
CA PHE A 27 6.78 2.08 -5.66
C PHE A 27 6.21 1.54 -6.97
N ASP A 28 5.00 0.95 -6.93
CA ASP A 28 4.36 0.31 -8.08
C ASP A 28 3.04 1.03 -8.42
N PRO A 29 2.96 1.71 -9.57
CA PRO A 29 1.75 2.38 -10.05
C PRO A 29 0.53 1.45 -10.13
N SER A 30 0.73 0.16 -10.43
CA SER A 30 -0.34 -0.84 -10.50
C SER A 30 -0.93 -1.10 -9.11
N LYS A 31 -0.09 -1.13 -8.06
CA LYS A 31 -0.55 -1.23 -6.67
C LYS A 31 -1.34 0.01 -6.26
N ILE A 32 -0.93 1.19 -6.72
CA ILE A 32 -1.64 2.45 -6.45
C ILE A 32 -3.04 2.44 -7.09
N ALA A 33 -3.14 2.01 -8.35
CA ALA A 33 -4.42 1.97 -9.07
C ALA A 33 -5.45 1.06 -8.38
N VAL A 34 -5.03 -0.13 -7.95
CA VAL A 34 -5.89 -1.08 -7.24
C VAL A 34 -6.34 -0.52 -5.89
N LYS A 35 -5.44 0.12 -5.12
CA LYS A 35 -5.79 0.74 -3.83
C LYS A 35 -6.79 1.87 -3.99
N LYS A 36 -6.64 2.70 -5.03
CA LYS A 36 -7.62 3.76 -5.36
C LYS A 36 -9.00 3.19 -5.68
N ALA A 37 -9.06 2.14 -6.50
CA ALA A 37 -10.33 1.47 -6.81
C ALA A 37 -10.97 0.84 -5.56
N ALA A 38 -10.17 0.22 -4.68
CA ALA A 38 -10.65 -0.34 -3.42
C ALA A 38 -11.22 0.74 -2.49
N MET A 39 -10.49 1.86 -2.30
CA MET A 39 -10.96 3.00 -1.51
C MET A 39 -12.27 3.58 -2.06
N GLN A 40 -12.37 3.75 -3.38
CA GLN A 40 -13.59 4.26 -4.02
C GLN A 40 -14.80 3.35 -3.85
N ARG A 41 -14.58 2.04 -3.66
CA ARG A 41 -15.64 1.04 -3.54
C ARG A 41 -15.98 0.71 -2.09
N SER A 42 -15.22 1.21 -1.12
CA SER A 42 -15.39 0.89 0.30
C SER A 42 -15.94 2.02 1.15
N ALA A 43 -16.77 1.70 2.13
CA ALA A 43 -17.26 2.68 3.11
C ALA A 43 -16.16 3.08 4.12
N HIS A 44 -15.27 2.14 4.46
CA HIS A 44 -14.17 2.36 5.39
C HIS A 44 -12.87 1.77 4.82
N SER A 45 -11.75 2.47 5.03
CA SER A 45 -10.43 2.03 4.58
C SER A 45 -9.42 2.11 5.72
N PHE A 46 -8.64 1.04 5.90
CA PHE A 46 -7.59 0.93 6.90
C PHE A 46 -6.24 0.70 6.21
N LEU A 47 -5.24 1.47 6.63
CA LEU A 47 -3.86 1.23 6.23
C LEU A 47 -3.19 0.26 7.20
N LEU A 48 -2.64 -0.83 6.68
CA LEU A 48 -1.84 -1.79 7.41
C LEU A 48 -0.37 -1.57 7.07
N ALA A 49 0.40 -1.15 8.07
CA ALA A 49 1.82 -0.86 7.94
C ALA A 49 2.58 -1.61 9.02
N SER A 50 3.68 -2.27 8.65
CA SER A 50 4.60 -2.84 9.64
C SER A 50 5.48 -1.73 10.21
N ARG A 51 6.01 -1.91 11.42
CA ARG A 51 6.96 -0.95 11.99
C ARG A 51 8.24 -0.78 11.15
N GLN A 52 8.57 -1.75 10.30
CA GLN A 52 9.70 -1.64 9.36
C GLN A 52 9.39 -0.76 8.15
N SER A 53 8.11 -0.49 7.89
CA SER A 53 7.67 0.40 6.81
C SER A 53 7.62 1.87 7.24
N SER A 54 7.71 2.20 8.54
CA SER A 54 7.88 3.58 9.01
C SER A 54 9.34 3.98 8.92
N ASP A 55 9.62 5.10 8.24
CA ASP A 55 10.95 5.68 7.98
C ASP A 55 11.62 5.16 6.68
N VAL A 56 10.90 5.26 5.55
CA VAL A 56 11.47 5.00 4.23
C VAL A 56 11.99 6.29 3.59
N ARG A 57 13.11 6.79 4.10
CA ARG A 57 14.12 7.42 3.21
C ARG A 57 14.94 6.28 2.64
N GLN A 58 14.56 5.67 1.52
CA GLN A 58 15.39 4.62 0.92
C GLN A 58 16.52 5.24 0.09
N PRO A 59 17.81 5.20 0.51
CA PRO A 59 18.93 5.27 -0.43
C PRO A 59 18.95 4.00 -1.33
N PRO A 60 19.61 4.04 -2.50
CA PRO A 60 19.55 2.97 -3.49
C PRO A 60 19.90 1.60 -2.88
N PRO A 61 19.33 0.50 -3.38
CA PRO A 61 19.62 -0.83 -2.85
C PRO A 61 21.12 -1.10 -2.92
N LEU A 62 21.69 -1.54 -1.79
CA LEU A 62 23.09 -1.94 -1.72
C LEU A 62 23.38 -3.01 -2.78
N PRO A 63 24.49 -2.92 -3.53
CA PRO A 63 24.86 -3.95 -4.49
C PRO A 63 24.93 -5.30 -3.77
N GLY A 64 24.04 -6.23 -4.13
CA GLY A 64 24.06 -7.61 -3.63
C GLY A 64 22.98 -8.00 -2.61
N LEU A 65 22.09 -7.10 -2.16
CA LEU A 65 21.03 -7.50 -1.24
C LEU A 65 19.83 -8.13 -1.99
N ARG A 66 19.84 -9.45 -2.14
CA ARG A 66 18.66 -10.22 -2.56
C ARG A 66 17.74 -10.46 -1.36
N ILE A 67 16.51 -9.96 -1.44
CA ILE A 67 15.44 -10.39 -0.53
C ILE A 67 15.07 -11.83 -0.93
N SER A 68 15.58 -12.81 -0.18
CA SER A 68 15.13 -14.19 -0.28
C SER A 68 13.92 -14.35 0.63
N ASN A 69 12.74 -14.49 0.04
CA ASN A 69 11.55 -14.94 0.77
C ASN A 69 11.66 -16.46 0.96
N ARG A 70 11.97 -16.89 2.19
CA ARG A 70 11.48 -18.16 2.73
C ARG A 70 10.58 -17.85 3.92
#